data_AF-E4Z728-F1
#
_entry.id   AF-E4Z728-F1
#
_cell.length_a   1.000
_cell.length_b   1.000
_cell.length_c   1.000
_cell.angle_alpha   90.00
_cell.angle_beta   90.00
_cell.angle_gamma   90.00
#
_symmetry.space_group_name_H-M   'P 1'
#
loop_
_entity.id
_entity.type
_entity.pdbx_description
1 polymer ?
#
loop_
_entity_poly.entity_id
_entity_poly.type
_entity_poly.pdbx_seq_one_letter_code
_entity_poly.pdbx_strand_id
1 'polypeptide(L)'
;MLKHQIYILKHTPINSAINEDEALNCETSSSEGESIESSLVSDSEEQVFDVYEKMELPAAVKELYKRFCISEKVGFLIENPVRKLPEQFAKWEELAKNVVDLLEKNRFRKTIEEELKIIDDSVLQSREEMFHAAAILTHIGAAYVNDQNFGGPAQVLPAQIAVPWFNICSRLKIHPTLTNYIAANCNWDLHDSSKPAELDNLKAITSLTRNRAYEWFMMIPVRMEIQNAPVLNSLMSIRHILQLSVKEWDEDTIVNNFKRAEISLREMTTTLMRMRDHLDPMEFYHGMRPYL
;
A
#
# COMPACT_ATOMS: atom_id res chain seq x y z
N MET A 1 18.58 -29.47 -11.01
CA MET A 1 17.68 -28.69 -11.90
C MET A 1 16.27 -28.75 -11.33
N LEU A 2 15.91 -27.82 -10.43
CA LEU A 2 14.52 -27.66 -9.98
C LEU A 2 13.86 -26.58 -10.83
N LYS A 3 12.87 -26.97 -11.64
CA LYS A 3 12.01 -26.05 -12.41
C LYS A 3 11.03 -25.38 -11.45
N HIS A 4 11.35 -24.19 -10.98
CA HIS A 4 10.39 -23.32 -10.29
C HIS A 4 9.67 -22.49 -11.36
N GLN A 5 8.51 -22.95 -11.80
CA GLN A 5 7.60 -22.23 -12.71
C GLN A 5 6.36 -21.85 -11.91
N ILE A 6 6.07 -20.55 -11.83
CA ILE A 6 4.80 -20.06 -11.29
C ILE A 6 3.85 -19.91 -12.48
N TYR A 7 2.82 -20.74 -12.51
CA TYR A 7 1.71 -20.59 -13.45
C TYR A 7 0.75 -19.52 -12.91
N ILE A 8 0.37 -18.58 -13.76
CA ILE A 8 -0.67 -17.59 -13.43
C ILE A 8 -1.99 -18.36 -13.30
N LEU A 9 -2.48 -18.49 -12.07
CA LEU A 9 -3.72 -19.21 -11.77
C LEU A 9 -4.90 -18.51 -12.46
N LYS A 10 -5.54 -19.20 -13.41
CA LYS A 10 -6.89 -18.83 -13.86
C LYS A 10 -7.82 -18.95 -12.66
N HIS A 11 -8.64 -17.91 -12.44
CA HIS A 11 -9.60 -17.78 -11.34
C HIS A 11 -10.15 -19.12 -10.85
N THR A 12 -9.75 -19.50 -9.63
CA THR A 12 -10.38 -20.61 -8.90
C THR A 12 -11.55 -20.03 -8.11
N PRO A 13 -12.78 -20.57 -8.22
CA PRO A 13 -13.92 -20.05 -7.47
C PRO A 13 -13.67 -20.24 -5.96
N ILE A 14 -13.99 -19.19 -5.20
CA ILE A 14 -13.89 -19.15 -3.74
C ILE A 14 -14.90 -20.17 -3.17
N ASN A 15 -14.41 -21.33 -2.73
CA ASN A 15 -15.17 -22.21 -1.84
C ASN A 15 -14.80 -21.87 -0.39
N SER A 16 -15.84 -21.52 0.36
CA SER A 16 -15.83 -21.16 1.77
C SER A 16 -15.41 -22.33 2.66
N ALA A 17 -14.29 -22.16 3.38
CA ALA A 17 -14.05 -22.74 4.70
C ALA A 17 -12.78 -22.09 5.28
N ILE A 18 -12.93 -21.00 6.04
CA ILE A 18 -11.86 -20.51 6.91
C ILE A 18 -12.07 -21.24 8.24
N ASN A 19 -11.18 -22.18 8.55
CA ASN A 19 -11.03 -22.71 9.91
C ASN A 19 -10.24 -21.69 10.72
N GLU A 20 -10.79 -21.25 11.85
CA GLU A 20 -10.30 -20.13 12.68
C GLU A 20 -9.07 -20.47 13.56
N ASP A 21 -8.49 -21.66 13.47
CA ASP A 21 -7.53 -22.16 14.47
C ASP A 21 -6.03 -22.05 14.10
N GLU A 22 -5.64 -21.51 12.95
CA GLU A 22 -4.21 -21.41 12.55
C GLU A 22 -3.57 -20.03 12.79
N ALA A 23 -4.28 -19.08 13.41
CA ALA A 23 -3.75 -17.76 13.75
C ALA A 23 -2.99 -17.69 15.09
N LEU A 24 -2.81 -18.82 15.78
CA LEU A 24 -2.03 -18.92 17.01
C LEU A 24 -0.66 -19.53 16.73
N ASN A 25 0.36 -18.69 16.59
CA ASN A 25 1.72 -18.88 17.10
C ASN A 25 2.62 -17.77 16.54
N CYS A 26 2.70 -16.66 17.27
CA CYS A 26 3.77 -15.68 17.11
C CYS A 26 4.46 -15.60 18.48
N GLU A 27 5.47 -16.45 18.68
CA GLU A 27 6.30 -16.39 19.87
C GLU A 27 7.22 -15.17 19.78
N THR A 28 7.09 -14.28 20.75
CA THR A 28 8.01 -13.18 21.01
C THR A 28 9.29 -13.74 21.63
N SER A 29 10.43 -13.60 20.95
CA SER A 29 11.74 -13.70 21.62
C SER A 29 12.10 -12.31 22.18
N SER A 30 12.15 -12.23 23.50
CA SER A 30 12.65 -11.08 24.25
C SER A 30 14.18 -11.13 24.30
N SER A 31 14.85 -10.12 23.76
CA SER A 31 16.23 -9.80 24.13
C SER A 31 16.28 -8.35 24.59
N GLU A 32 16.59 -8.16 25.87
CA GLU A 32 16.90 -6.88 26.49
C GLU A 32 18.11 -6.25 25.79
N GLY A 33 17.97 -4.99 25.39
CA GLY A 33 19.01 -4.21 24.73
C GLY A 33 18.75 -2.72 24.94
N GLU A 34 19.75 -2.06 25.51
CA GLU A 34 19.80 -0.73 26.11
C GLU A 34 19.16 0.44 25.33
N SER A 35 18.66 1.39 26.13
CA SER A 35 18.19 2.72 25.74
C SER A 35 19.24 3.49 24.95
N ILE A 36 18.91 3.86 23.71
CA ILE A 36 19.60 4.91 22.97
C ILE A 36 18.60 6.03 22.69
N GLU A 37 19.06 7.24 23.01
CA GLU A 37 18.34 8.49 23.08
C GLU A 37 17.53 8.84 21.82
N SER A 38 16.37 9.42 22.11
CA SER A 38 15.50 10.17 21.21
C SER A 38 16.31 11.14 20.33
N SER A 39 16.52 10.78 19.07
CA SER A 39 17.02 11.69 18.05
C SER A 39 15.84 12.31 17.29
N LEU A 40 15.50 13.53 17.69
CA LEU A 40 14.95 14.63 16.87
C LEU A 40 14.06 14.20 15.69
N VAL A 41 12.77 13.97 15.96
CA VAL A 41 11.72 14.11 14.95
C VAL A 41 11.71 15.58 14.55
N SER A 42 12.07 15.89 13.31
CA SER A 42 12.08 17.27 12.80
C SER A 42 10.65 17.80 12.70
N ASP A 43 10.43 19.05 13.13
CA ASP A 43 9.16 19.79 13.10
C ASP A 43 8.43 19.78 11.74
N SER A 44 9.09 19.39 10.65
CA SER A 44 8.52 19.26 9.31
C SER A 44 7.62 18.03 9.10
N GLU A 45 7.74 16.95 9.89
CA GLU A 45 6.87 15.78 9.75
C GLU A 45 5.48 15.98 10.40
N GLU A 46 5.37 16.88 11.39
CA GLU A 46 4.09 17.13 12.07
C GLU A 46 3.08 17.89 11.22
N GLN A 47 3.53 18.74 10.29
CA GLN A 47 2.64 19.57 9.45
C GLN A 47 1.98 18.82 8.28
N VAL A 48 2.41 17.59 7.99
CA VAL A 48 1.95 16.80 6.83
C VAL A 48 0.57 16.16 7.04
N PHE A 49 0.24 15.84 8.29
CA PHE A 49 -0.94 15.06 8.67
C PHE A 49 -2.01 15.89 9.39
N ASP A 50 -1.81 17.21 9.50
CA ASP A 50 -2.61 18.13 10.31
C ASP A 50 -3.92 18.57 9.61
N VAL A 51 -4.65 17.61 9.05
CA VAL A 51 -5.98 17.87 8.46
C VAL A 51 -7.08 17.75 9.52
N TYR A 52 -6.82 17.03 10.62
CA TYR A 52 -7.80 16.76 11.68
C TYR A 52 -7.22 17.07 13.06
N GLU A 53 -8.06 17.63 13.92
CA GLU A 53 -7.73 17.88 15.33
C GLU A 53 -7.26 16.58 15.99
N LYS A 54 -6.04 16.59 16.55
CA LYS A 54 -5.42 15.42 17.19
C LYS A 54 -6.36 14.86 18.27
N MET A 55 -6.79 13.61 18.07
CA MET A 55 -7.59 12.87 19.03
C MET A 55 -6.66 12.03 19.91
N GLU A 56 -6.72 12.22 21.23
CA GLU A 56 -6.06 11.32 22.18
C GLU A 56 -6.84 10.00 22.24
N LEU A 57 -6.24 8.93 21.71
CA LEU A 57 -6.86 7.60 21.72
C LEU A 57 -6.60 6.87 23.05
N PRO A 58 -7.59 6.11 23.57
CA PRO A 58 -7.38 5.24 24.73
C PRO A 58 -6.21 4.27 24.49
N ALA A 59 -5.41 3.99 25.52
CA ALA A 59 -4.25 3.09 25.41
C ALA A 59 -4.61 1.70 24.86
N ALA A 60 -5.79 1.17 25.20
CA ALA A 60 -6.27 -0.11 24.67
C ALA A 60 -6.53 -0.07 23.15
N VAL A 61 -6.95 1.08 22.62
CA VAL A 61 -7.13 1.29 21.17
C VAL A 61 -5.77 1.40 20.49
N LYS A 62 -4.81 2.15 21.08
CA LYS A 62 -3.44 2.26 20.57
C LYS A 62 -2.74 0.89 20.48
N GLU A 63 -2.90 0.04 21.49
CA GLU A 63 -2.34 -1.32 21.48
C GLU A 63 -2.97 -2.20 20.39
N LEU A 64 -4.29 -2.07 20.18
CA LEU A 64 -4.97 -2.76 19.09
C LEU A 64 -4.45 -2.31 17.72
N TYR A 65 -4.26 -1.01 17.54
CA TYR A 65 -3.73 -0.43 16.30
C TYR A 65 -2.32 -0.94 16.03
N LYS A 66 -1.46 -0.98 17.04
CA LYS A 66 -0.12 -1.58 16.95
C LYS A 66 -0.19 -3.05 16.51
N ARG A 67 -1.07 -3.85 17.13
CA ARG A 67 -1.25 -5.27 16.80
C ARG A 67 -1.70 -5.50 15.35
N PHE A 68 -2.59 -4.64 14.85
CA PHE A 68 -3.16 -4.76 13.51
C PHE A 68 -2.47 -3.89 12.46
N CYS A 69 -1.38 -3.21 12.84
CA CYS A 69 -0.61 -2.30 11.98
C CYS A 69 -1.48 -1.20 11.35
N ILE A 70 -2.33 -0.57 12.16
CA ILE A 70 -3.18 0.56 11.77
C ILE A 70 -2.52 1.84 12.28
N SER A 71 -2.39 2.84 11.41
CA SER A 71 -1.92 4.16 11.78
C SER A 71 -3.06 4.99 12.37
N GLU A 72 -2.77 5.70 13.46
CA GLU A 72 -3.69 6.70 14.03
C GLU A 72 -3.88 7.91 13.10
N LYS A 73 -2.92 8.17 12.22
CA LYS A 73 -2.86 9.36 11.34
C LYS A 73 -3.41 9.08 9.94
N VAL A 74 -3.08 7.91 9.40
CA VAL A 74 -3.36 7.57 7.99
C VAL A 74 -4.13 6.26 7.80
N GLY A 75 -4.68 5.71 8.89
CA GLY A 75 -5.53 4.52 8.82
C GLY A 75 -4.77 3.30 8.34
N PHE A 76 -5.20 2.71 7.23
CA PHE A 76 -4.58 1.50 6.68
C PHE A 76 -3.40 1.75 5.73
N LEU A 77 -2.94 3.00 5.61
CA LEU A 77 -1.71 3.33 4.86
C LEU A 77 -0.45 3.02 5.67
N ILE A 78 0.66 2.80 4.97
CA ILE A 78 1.99 2.89 5.59
C ILE A 78 2.33 4.37 5.73
N GLU A 79 2.65 4.83 6.94
CA GLU A 79 2.96 6.25 7.23
C GLU A 79 4.16 6.78 6.44
N ASN A 80 5.23 5.99 6.39
CA ASN A 80 6.49 6.38 5.75
C ASN A 80 6.97 5.28 4.79
N PRO A 81 6.35 5.17 3.61
CA PRO A 81 6.76 4.16 2.64
C PRO A 81 8.22 4.39 2.20
N VAL A 82 8.96 3.30 2.03
CA VAL A 82 10.33 3.35 1.52
C VAL A 82 10.32 3.83 0.06
N ARG A 83 11.19 4.78 -0.27
CA ARG A 83 11.31 5.40 -1.60
C ARG A 83 12.45 4.83 -2.44
N LYS A 84 13.38 4.13 -1.80
CA LYS A 84 14.58 3.58 -2.43
C LYS A 84 15.00 2.30 -1.72
N LEU A 85 15.25 1.25 -2.49
CA LEU A 85 15.81 -0.01 -2.03
C LEU A 85 17.36 0.04 -1.96
N PRO A 86 17.98 -0.93 -1.27
CA PRO A 86 19.42 -1.12 -1.33
C PRO A 86 19.95 -1.23 -2.78
N GLU A 87 21.18 -0.76 -3.01
CA GLU A 87 21.76 -0.59 -4.36
C GLU A 87 21.73 -1.85 -5.24
N GLN A 88 21.79 -3.04 -4.64
CA GLN A 88 21.67 -4.30 -5.37
C GLN A 88 20.35 -4.46 -6.14
N PHE A 89 19.28 -3.76 -5.73
CA PHE A 89 17.96 -3.76 -6.37
C PHE A 89 17.77 -2.60 -7.34
N ALA A 90 18.79 -1.75 -7.59
CA ALA A 90 18.68 -0.55 -8.43
C ALA A 90 18.16 -0.86 -9.85
N LYS A 91 18.44 -2.05 -10.38
CA LYS A 91 17.92 -2.48 -11.69
C LYS A 91 16.40 -2.66 -11.72
N TRP A 92 15.77 -3.06 -10.61
CA TRP A 92 14.31 -3.10 -10.52
C TRP A 92 13.72 -1.69 -10.56
N GLU A 93 14.30 -0.76 -9.82
CA GLU A 93 13.86 0.65 -9.81
C GLU A 93 14.06 1.31 -11.18
N GLU A 94 15.19 1.05 -11.84
CA GLU A 94 15.48 1.54 -13.19
C GLU A 94 14.46 1.00 -14.21
N LEU A 95 14.14 -0.29 -14.15
CA LEU A 95 13.12 -0.91 -15.00
C LEU A 95 11.74 -0.27 -14.78
N ALA A 96 11.32 -0.11 -13.53
CA ALA A 96 10.03 0.50 -13.20
C ALA A 96 9.94 1.96 -13.67
N LYS A 97 11.00 2.76 -13.49
CA LYS A 97 11.06 4.15 -13.94
C LYS A 97 10.99 4.29 -15.47
N ASN A 98 11.55 3.33 -16.20
CA ASN A 98 11.65 3.35 -17.66
C ASN A 98 10.61 2.45 -18.37
N VAL A 99 9.64 1.90 -17.64
CA VAL A 99 8.69 0.92 -18.18
C VAL A 99 7.94 1.41 -19.42
N VAL A 100 7.47 2.66 -19.41
CA VAL A 100 6.76 3.28 -20.55
C VAL A 100 7.66 3.33 -21.78
N ASP A 101 8.86 3.90 -21.65
CA ASP A 101 9.79 4.06 -22.76
C ASP A 101 10.25 2.69 -23.32
N LEU A 102 10.36 1.67 -22.46
CA LEU A 102 10.73 0.31 -22.86
C LEU A 102 9.58 -0.43 -23.56
N LEU A 103 8.34 -0.24 -23.12
CA LEU A 103 7.15 -0.80 -23.78
C LEU A 103 6.96 -0.17 -25.17
N GLU A 104 7.08 1.15 -25.31
CA GLU A 104 6.99 1.85 -26.60
C GLU A 104 8.06 1.39 -27.60
N LYS A 105 9.27 1.05 -27.11
CA LYS A 105 10.38 0.55 -27.94
C LYS A 105 10.33 -0.95 -28.20
N ASN A 106 9.32 -1.68 -27.72
CA ASN A 106 9.26 -3.14 -27.77
C ASN A 106 10.49 -3.83 -27.12
N ARG A 107 11.05 -3.21 -26.08
CA ARG A 107 12.27 -3.67 -25.40
C ARG A 107 12.00 -4.23 -24.00
N PHE A 108 10.84 -3.98 -23.40
CA PHE A 108 10.58 -4.29 -22.00
C PHE A 108 10.83 -5.76 -21.63
N ARG A 109 10.14 -6.72 -22.27
CA ARG A 109 10.35 -8.15 -22.02
C ARG A 109 11.81 -8.58 -22.26
N LYS A 110 12.39 -8.11 -23.36
CA LYS A 110 13.76 -8.43 -23.77
C LYS A 110 14.79 -7.96 -22.74
N THR A 111 14.67 -6.73 -22.24
CA THR A 111 15.55 -6.17 -21.20
C THR A 111 15.46 -6.99 -19.92
N ILE A 112 14.27 -7.43 -19.50
CA ILE A 112 14.11 -8.30 -18.33
C ILE A 112 14.84 -9.64 -18.53
N GLU A 113 14.66 -10.28 -19.69
CA GLU A 113 15.22 -11.61 -19.95
C GLU A 113 16.75 -11.59 -20.13
N GLU A 114 17.29 -10.53 -20.74
CA GLU A 114 18.72 -10.40 -21.05
C GLU A 114 19.54 -9.75 -19.93
N GLU A 115 18.98 -8.75 -19.24
CA GLU A 115 19.75 -7.89 -18.33
C GLU A 115 19.48 -8.16 -16.86
N LEU A 116 18.30 -8.69 -16.52
CA LEU A 116 17.97 -8.96 -15.12
C LEU A 116 18.57 -10.27 -14.65
N LYS A 117 19.06 -10.28 -13.41
CA LYS A 117 19.51 -11.48 -12.71
C LYS A 117 18.53 -11.80 -11.59
N ILE A 118 18.48 -13.06 -11.19
CA ILE A 118 17.82 -13.43 -9.93
C ILE A 118 18.67 -12.84 -8.80
N ILE A 119 18.09 -11.92 -8.03
CA ILE A 119 18.74 -11.25 -6.90
C ILE A 119 18.32 -11.97 -5.62
N ASP A 120 19.23 -12.07 -4.66
CA ASP A 120 18.92 -12.55 -3.31
C ASP A 120 18.07 -11.51 -2.57
N ASP A 121 16.79 -11.83 -2.35
CA ASP A 121 15.83 -10.98 -1.65
C ASP A 121 15.93 -11.10 -0.12
N SER A 122 16.75 -12.01 0.42
CA SER A 122 16.86 -12.24 1.86
C SER A 122 17.37 -11.03 2.64
N VAL A 123 18.08 -10.09 1.99
CA VAL A 123 18.59 -8.87 2.63
C VAL A 123 17.50 -7.83 2.92
N LEU A 124 16.31 -7.95 2.33
CA LEU A 124 15.16 -7.10 2.64
C LEU A 124 14.59 -7.55 3.98
N GLN A 125 14.84 -6.79 5.04
CA GLN A 125 14.50 -7.19 6.41
C GLN A 125 13.30 -6.43 6.95
N SER A 126 13.14 -5.14 6.60
CA SER A 126 11.99 -4.37 7.06
C SER A 126 10.74 -4.66 6.23
N ARG A 127 9.58 -4.49 6.85
CA ARG A 127 8.30 -4.70 6.19
C ARG A 127 8.07 -3.66 5.09
N GLU A 128 8.53 -2.44 5.31
CA GLU A 128 8.42 -1.31 4.41
C GLU A 128 9.30 -1.50 3.17
N GLU A 129 10.54 -2.00 3.33
CA GLU A 129 11.40 -2.39 2.22
C GLU A 129 10.76 -3.51 1.38
N MET A 130 10.21 -4.53 2.05
CA MET A 130 9.53 -5.64 1.37
C MET A 130 8.28 -5.16 0.61
N PHE A 131 7.48 -4.25 1.18
CA PHE A 131 6.33 -3.69 0.47
C PHE A 131 6.74 -2.83 -0.72
N HIS A 132 7.80 -2.03 -0.60
CA HIS A 132 8.30 -1.24 -1.72
C HIS A 132 8.84 -2.14 -2.85
N ALA A 133 9.61 -3.18 -2.51
CA ALA A 133 10.06 -4.19 -3.46
C ALA A 133 8.90 -4.96 -4.11
N ALA A 134 7.89 -5.35 -3.33
CA ALA A 134 6.67 -5.98 -3.85
C ALA A 134 5.91 -5.04 -4.79
N ALA A 135 5.81 -3.74 -4.48
CA ALA A 135 5.19 -2.76 -5.37
C ALA A 135 5.95 -2.66 -6.69
N ILE A 136 7.28 -2.54 -6.67
CA ILE A 136 8.09 -2.52 -7.89
C ILE A 136 7.89 -3.78 -8.74
N LEU A 137 8.05 -4.97 -8.13
CA LEU A 137 7.91 -6.24 -8.85
C LEU A 137 6.50 -6.49 -9.35
N THR A 138 5.48 -6.04 -8.62
CA THR A 138 4.08 -6.14 -9.06
C THR A 138 3.82 -5.30 -10.29
N HIS A 139 4.32 -4.06 -10.32
CA HIS A 139 4.20 -3.21 -11.50
C HIS A 139 4.98 -3.82 -12.68
N ILE A 140 6.24 -4.21 -12.49
CA ILE A 140 7.04 -4.88 -13.54
C ILE A 140 6.33 -6.13 -14.07
N GLY A 141 5.79 -6.97 -13.17
CA GLY A 141 5.06 -8.18 -13.50
C GLY A 141 3.79 -7.90 -14.30
N ALA A 142 2.98 -6.93 -13.88
CA ALA A 142 1.78 -6.51 -14.60
C ALA A 142 2.10 -5.97 -16.00
N ALA A 143 3.16 -5.16 -16.15
CA ALA A 143 3.62 -4.71 -17.46
C ALA A 143 4.13 -5.85 -18.33
N TYR A 144 4.87 -6.82 -17.76
CA TYR A 144 5.39 -7.95 -18.53
C TYR A 144 4.25 -8.82 -19.05
N VAL A 145 3.29 -9.15 -18.17
CA VAL A 145 2.12 -9.96 -18.53
C VAL A 145 1.30 -9.24 -19.58
N ASN A 146 0.93 -7.99 -19.35
CA ASN A 146 -0.03 -7.26 -20.20
C ASN A 146 0.62 -6.47 -21.35
N ASP A 147 1.90 -6.71 -21.67
CA ASP A 147 2.58 -6.11 -22.82
C ASP A 147 1.83 -6.43 -24.13
N GLN A 148 1.15 -5.42 -24.66
CA GLN A 148 0.26 -5.54 -25.82
C GLN A 148 1.01 -5.80 -27.14
N ASN A 149 2.33 -5.60 -27.16
CA ASN A 149 3.15 -5.73 -28.37
C ASN A 149 3.31 -7.19 -28.84
N PHE A 150 2.92 -8.16 -28.02
CA PHE A 150 3.12 -9.60 -28.27
C PHE A 150 1.82 -10.37 -28.55
N GLY A 151 0.75 -9.68 -28.94
CA GLY A 151 -0.50 -10.31 -29.39
C GLY A 151 -1.33 -10.98 -28.29
N GLY A 152 -0.96 -10.80 -27.02
CA GLY A 152 -1.71 -11.31 -25.87
C GLY A 152 -0.88 -11.38 -24.57
N PRO A 153 -1.53 -11.68 -23.45
CA PRO A 153 -0.87 -11.70 -22.15
C PRO A 153 0.13 -12.85 -22.02
N ALA A 154 1.30 -12.58 -21.46
CA ALA A 154 2.28 -13.63 -21.17
C ALA A 154 1.70 -14.65 -20.18
N GLN A 155 1.89 -15.93 -20.46
CA GLN A 155 1.40 -17.01 -19.60
C GLN A 155 2.43 -17.46 -18.55
N VAL A 156 3.68 -17.02 -18.70
CA VAL A 156 4.82 -17.40 -17.85
C VAL A 156 5.65 -16.16 -17.60
N LEU A 157 5.97 -15.91 -16.32
CA LEU A 157 6.90 -14.87 -15.91
C LEU A 157 8.34 -15.42 -15.90
N PRO A 158 9.35 -14.63 -16.30
CA PRO A 158 10.75 -14.99 -16.13
C PRO A 158 11.09 -15.19 -14.65
N ALA A 159 11.95 -16.18 -14.35
CA ALA A 159 12.34 -16.51 -12.98
C ALA A 159 13.01 -15.32 -12.25
N GLN A 160 13.66 -14.43 -13.00
CA GLN A 160 14.28 -13.18 -12.56
C GLN A 160 13.32 -12.26 -11.79
N ILE A 161 12.02 -12.32 -12.09
CA ILE A 161 10.97 -11.57 -11.39
C ILE A 161 10.14 -12.52 -10.52
N ALA A 162 9.73 -13.67 -11.07
CA ALA A 162 8.79 -14.56 -10.42
C ALA A 162 9.29 -15.08 -9.05
N VAL A 163 10.57 -15.45 -8.97
CA VAL A 163 11.16 -16.00 -7.74
C VAL A 163 11.23 -14.94 -6.62
N PRO A 164 11.91 -13.79 -6.79
CA PRO A 164 11.96 -12.79 -5.72
C PRO A 164 10.58 -12.25 -5.38
N TRP A 165 9.69 -12.05 -6.36
CA TRP A 165 8.34 -11.56 -6.10
C TRP A 165 7.54 -12.52 -5.22
N PHE A 166 7.58 -13.82 -5.52
CA PHE A 166 6.93 -14.84 -4.71
C PHE A 166 7.52 -14.93 -3.30
N ASN A 167 8.85 -14.91 -3.18
CA ASN A 167 9.53 -14.98 -1.88
C ASN A 167 9.15 -13.80 -0.97
N ILE A 168 9.20 -12.58 -1.50
CA ILE A 168 8.86 -11.35 -0.78
C ILE A 168 7.38 -11.38 -0.36
N CYS A 169 6.46 -11.66 -1.30
CA CYS A 169 5.04 -11.74 -1.00
C CYS A 169 4.70 -12.85 0.01
N SER A 170 5.40 -13.98 -0.03
CA SER A 170 5.24 -15.06 0.95
C SER A 170 5.66 -14.62 2.35
N ARG A 171 6.79 -13.90 2.49
CA ARG A 171 7.22 -13.33 3.78
C ARG A 171 6.24 -12.28 4.30
N LEU A 172 5.65 -11.49 3.41
CA LEU A 172 4.60 -10.52 3.71
C LEU A 172 3.21 -11.17 3.96
N LYS A 173 3.05 -12.47 3.71
CA LYS A 173 1.79 -13.21 3.77
C LYS A 173 0.69 -12.63 2.85
N ILE A 174 1.09 -12.22 1.64
CA ILE A 174 0.19 -11.73 0.59
C ILE A 174 0.42 -12.50 -0.71
N HIS A 175 -0.50 -12.36 -1.67
CA HIS A 175 -0.33 -12.92 -3.00
C HIS A 175 0.53 -12.01 -3.89
N PRO A 176 1.41 -12.57 -4.76
CA PRO A 176 2.16 -11.82 -5.75
C PRO A 176 1.25 -11.41 -6.91
N THR A 177 0.40 -10.43 -6.67
CA THR A 177 -0.55 -9.88 -7.64
C THR A 177 -0.83 -8.42 -7.31
N LEU A 178 -1.37 -7.68 -8.29
CA LEU A 178 -1.79 -6.31 -8.07
C LEU A 178 -3.00 -6.30 -7.12
N THR A 179 -2.86 -5.57 -6.02
CA THR A 179 -3.93 -5.31 -5.07
C THR A 179 -3.98 -3.80 -4.81
N ASN A 180 -5.12 -3.30 -4.32
CA ASN A 180 -5.21 -1.90 -3.92
C ASN A 180 -4.13 -1.52 -2.90
N TYR A 181 -3.83 -2.43 -1.98
CA TYR A 181 -2.80 -2.19 -0.97
C TYR A 181 -1.42 -1.97 -1.60
N ILE A 182 -1.04 -2.80 -2.57
CA ILE A 182 0.26 -2.72 -3.26
C ILE A 182 0.32 -1.53 -4.24
N ALA A 183 -0.78 -1.25 -4.93
CA ALA A 183 -0.85 -0.18 -5.92
C ALA A 183 -0.94 1.22 -5.28
N ALA A 184 -1.56 1.31 -4.09
CA ALA A 184 -1.89 2.57 -3.41
C ALA A 184 -1.40 2.61 -1.96
N ASN A 185 -1.93 1.77 -1.05
CA ASN A 185 -1.76 1.97 0.40
C ASN A 185 -0.29 1.94 0.89
N CYS A 186 0.58 1.19 0.23
CA CYS A 186 2.02 1.17 0.51
C CYS A 186 2.88 1.87 -0.57
N ASN A 187 2.26 2.57 -1.53
CA ASN A 187 2.90 3.10 -2.72
C ASN A 187 2.54 4.57 -2.97
N TRP A 188 2.62 5.39 -1.93
CA TRP A 188 2.28 6.80 -1.98
C TRP A 188 3.39 7.66 -1.36
N ASP A 189 3.49 8.90 -1.81
CA ASP A 189 4.41 9.91 -1.28
C ASP A 189 3.85 11.31 -1.57
N LEU A 190 4.55 12.35 -1.12
CA LEU A 190 4.20 13.73 -1.39
C LEU A 190 5.11 14.34 -2.46
N HIS A 191 4.53 15.20 -3.31
CA HIS A 191 5.31 16.07 -4.19
C HIS A 191 6.13 17.07 -3.35
N ASP A 192 5.52 17.63 -2.32
CA ASP A 192 6.10 18.60 -1.40
C ASP A 192 5.79 18.18 0.04
N SER A 193 6.82 17.74 0.77
CA SER A 193 6.71 17.28 2.16
C SER A 193 6.41 18.40 3.15
N SER A 194 6.43 19.68 2.73
CA SER A 194 6.02 20.81 3.58
C SER A 194 4.52 21.13 3.48
N LYS A 195 3.79 20.43 2.61
CA LYS A 195 2.36 20.68 2.35
C LYS A 195 1.49 19.51 2.84
N PRO A 196 0.20 19.76 3.14
CA PRO A 196 -0.73 18.71 3.52
C PRO A 196 -0.87 17.62 2.45
N ALA A 197 -1.28 16.43 2.88
CA ALA A 197 -1.56 15.28 2.01
C ALA A 197 -2.88 15.40 1.22
N GLU A 198 -3.02 16.49 0.46
CA GLU A 198 -4.14 16.71 -0.45
C GLU A 198 -3.91 16.05 -1.81
N LEU A 199 -4.97 15.77 -2.57
CA LEU A 199 -4.92 15.03 -3.84
C LEU A 199 -3.87 15.56 -4.83
N ASP A 200 -3.73 16.88 -4.93
CA ASP A 200 -2.76 17.51 -5.84
C ASP A 200 -1.30 17.41 -5.35
N ASN A 201 -1.10 17.12 -4.07
CA ASN A 201 0.21 16.91 -3.47
C ASN A 201 0.57 15.43 -3.31
N LEU A 202 -0.38 14.51 -3.50
CA LEU A 202 -0.16 13.07 -3.44
C LEU A 202 0.38 12.54 -4.79
N LYS A 203 1.32 11.60 -4.72
CA LYS A 203 1.90 10.91 -5.89
C LYS A 203 2.18 9.45 -5.60
N ALA A 204 2.23 8.63 -6.64
CA ALA A 204 2.70 7.24 -6.50
C ALA A 204 4.23 7.18 -6.44
N ILE A 205 4.80 6.28 -5.62
CA ILE A 205 6.25 6.06 -5.60
C ILE A 205 6.69 5.28 -6.86
N THR A 206 5.95 4.21 -7.18
CA THR A 206 6.11 3.41 -8.38
C THR A 206 4.85 3.48 -9.22
N SER A 207 4.99 3.71 -10.52
CA SER A 207 3.88 3.74 -11.46
C SER A 207 4.27 3.05 -12.77
N LEU A 208 3.29 2.44 -13.42
CA LEU A 208 3.44 1.85 -14.76
C LEU A 208 3.26 2.83 -15.90
N THR A 209 2.87 4.05 -15.59
CA THR A 209 2.50 5.04 -16.59
C THR A 209 2.86 6.44 -16.13
N ARG A 210 3.10 7.32 -17.11
CA ARG A 210 3.23 8.77 -16.89
C ARG A 210 1.87 9.47 -16.96
N ASN A 211 0.79 8.71 -17.03
CA ASN A 211 -0.56 9.22 -17.17
C ASN A 211 -1.08 9.77 -15.84
N ARG A 212 -1.40 11.07 -15.82
CA ARG A 212 -1.97 11.75 -14.67
C ARG A 212 -3.30 11.14 -14.22
N ALA A 213 -4.12 10.65 -15.15
CA ALA A 213 -5.39 10.01 -14.82
C ALA A 213 -5.18 8.75 -13.97
N TYR A 214 -4.12 7.97 -14.23
CA TYR A 214 -3.81 6.76 -13.47
C TYR A 214 -3.33 7.10 -12.06
N GLU A 215 -2.44 8.09 -11.96
CA GLU A 215 -2.01 8.59 -10.66
C GLU A 215 -3.20 9.13 -9.85
N TRP A 216 -4.08 9.90 -10.48
CA TRP A 216 -5.30 10.38 -9.85
C TRP A 216 -6.20 9.24 -9.37
N PHE A 217 -6.41 8.23 -10.22
CA PHE A 217 -7.17 7.03 -9.86
C PHE A 217 -6.60 6.32 -8.62
N MET A 218 -5.27 6.23 -8.51
CA MET A 218 -4.60 5.58 -7.38
C MET A 218 -4.56 6.47 -6.12
N MET A 219 -4.44 7.79 -6.26
CA MET A 219 -4.33 8.71 -5.12
C MET A 219 -5.69 9.05 -4.47
N ILE A 220 -6.81 8.87 -5.18
CA ILE A 220 -8.15 9.02 -4.59
C ILE A 220 -8.35 8.05 -3.41
N PRO A 221 -8.13 6.72 -3.54
CA PRO A 221 -8.14 5.80 -2.41
C PRO A 221 -7.17 6.17 -1.29
N VAL A 222 -5.95 6.63 -1.61
CA VAL A 222 -4.98 7.08 -0.60
C VAL A 222 -5.54 8.23 0.23
N ARG A 223 -6.06 9.27 -0.41
CA ARG A 223 -6.66 10.42 0.29
C ARG A 223 -7.85 9.99 1.16
N MET A 224 -8.66 9.06 0.66
CA MET A 224 -9.79 8.50 1.39
C MET A 224 -9.34 7.72 2.63
N GLU A 225 -8.23 6.97 2.58
CA GLU A 225 -7.71 6.27 3.77
C GLU A 225 -7.19 7.24 4.84
N ILE A 226 -6.59 8.37 4.44
CA ILE A 226 -6.23 9.45 5.38
C ILE A 226 -7.48 10.03 6.03
N GLN A 227 -8.53 10.29 5.25
CA GLN A 227 -9.85 10.71 5.75
C GLN A 227 -10.55 9.65 6.61
N ASN A 228 -10.22 8.37 6.42
CA ASN A 228 -10.79 7.26 7.17
C ASN A 228 -10.17 7.15 8.58
N ALA A 229 -8.96 7.68 8.81
CA ALA A 229 -8.29 7.61 10.11
C ALA A 229 -9.16 8.21 11.25
N PRO A 230 -9.74 9.42 11.13
CA PRO A 230 -10.69 9.93 12.13
C PRO A 230 -11.93 9.05 12.33
N VAL A 231 -12.43 8.38 11.29
CA VAL A 231 -13.57 7.46 11.39
C VAL A 231 -13.19 6.27 12.26
N LEU A 232 -12.05 5.63 11.97
CA LEU A 232 -11.53 4.51 12.76
C LEU A 232 -11.30 4.94 14.22
N ASN A 233 -10.62 6.07 14.42
CA ASN A 233 -10.31 6.62 15.74
C ASN A 233 -11.58 6.85 16.57
N SER A 234 -12.60 7.43 15.94
CA SER A 234 -13.87 7.73 16.59
C SER A 234 -14.64 6.45 16.95
N LEU A 235 -14.80 5.53 15.99
CA LEU A 235 -15.56 4.29 16.20
C LEU A 235 -14.89 3.36 17.21
N MET A 236 -13.56 3.29 17.20
CA MET A 236 -12.81 2.45 18.13
C MET A 236 -12.79 3.03 19.55
N SER A 237 -12.81 4.36 19.68
CA SER A 237 -13.00 5.02 20.97
C SER A 237 -14.41 4.81 21.52
N ILE A 238 -15.45 4.92 20.68
CA ILE A 238 -16.82 4.59 21.08
C ILE A 238 -16.91 3.14 21.54
N ARG A 239 -16.38 2.20 20.75
CA ARG A 239 -16.33 0.77 21.13
C ARG A 239 -15.67 0.59 22.49
N HIS A 240 -14.54 1.25 22.73
CA HIS A 240 -13.85 1.17 24.01
C HIS A 240 -14.72 1.67 25.17
N ILE A 241 -15.34 2.84 25.04
CA ILE A 241 -16.24 3.42 26.06
C ILE A 241 -17.39 2.46 26.38
N LEU A 242 -18.03 1.89 25.36
CA LEU A 242 -19.17 0.97 25.53
C LEU A 242 -18.79 -0.36 26.18
N GLN A 243 -17.50 -0.73 26.19
CA GLN A 243 -17.01 -1.94 26.85
C GLN A 243 -16.66 -1.71 28.34
N LEU A 244 -16.61 -0.46 28.79
CA LEU A 244 -16.35 -0.14 30.19
C LEU A 244 -17.55 -0.55 31.05
N SER A 245 -17.28 -1.27 32.14
CA SER A 245 -18.30 -1.62 33.14
C SER A 245 -18.51 -0.44 34.10
N VAL A 246 -19.20 0.60 33.61
CA VAL A 246 -19.52 1.83 34.36
C VAL A 246 -21.02 1.97 34.57
N LYS A 247 -21.42 2.82 35.53
CA LYS A 247 -22.84 3.09 35.82
C LYS A 247 -23.51 3.94 34.76
N GLU A 248 -22.79 4.91 34.20
CA GLU A 248 -23.25 5.84 33.16
C GLU A 248 -22.12 6.02 32.15
N TRP A 249 -22.45 6.07 30.86
CA TRP A 249 -21.48 6.34 29.79
C TRP A 249 -21.34 7.85 29.57
N ASP A 250 -20.16 8.26 29.09
CA ASP A 250 -19.94 9.61 28.62
C ASP A 250 -20.63 9.81 27.25
N GLU A 251 -21.92 10.12 27.30
CA GLU A 251 -22.77 10.31 26.11
C GLU A 251 -22.27 11.46 25.22
N ASP A 252 -21.77 12.54 25.80
CA ASP A 252 -21.25 13.69 25.05
C ASP A 252 -20.04 13.29 24.21
N THR A 253 -19.09 12.55 24.80
CA THR A 253 -17.94 12.02 24.06
C THR A 253 -18.37 11.05 22.96
N ILE A 254 -19.34 10.17 23.22
CA ILE A 254 -19.87 9.24 22.20
C ILE A 254 -20.49 10.02 21.03
N VAL A 255 -21.35 10.99 21.31
CA VAL A 255 -22.03 11.82 20.30
C VAL A 255 -21.01 12.63 19.49
N ASN A 256 -20.00 13.22 20.13
CA ASN A 256 -18.96 13.97 19.44
C ASN A 256 -18.11 13.09 18.52
N ASN A 257 -17.80 11.85 18.92
CA ASN A 257 -17.12 10.88 18.07
C ASN A 257 -17.97 10.47 16.85
N PHE A 258 -19.27 10.25 17.03
CA PHE A 258 -20.16 9.97 15.89
C PHE A 258 -20.23 11.15 14.91
N LYS A 259 -20.32 12.39 15.41
CA LYS A 259 -20.28 13.59 14.56
C LYS A 259 -18.97 13.70 13.78
N ARG A 260 -17.83 13.43 14.42
CA ARG A 260 -16.52 13.43 13.77
C ARG A 260 -16.46 12.38 12.65
N ALA A 261 -16.89 11.15 12.93
CA ALA A 261 -16.97 10.09 11.94
C ALA A 261 -17.89 10.46 10.76
N GLU A 262 -19.05 11.06 11.03
CA GLU A 262 -19.98 11.52 10.00
C GLU A 262 -19.34 12.57 9.07
N ILE A 263 -18.67 13.58 9.64
CA ILE A 263 -17.97 14.62 8.87
C ILE A 263 -16.92 13.99 7.94
N SER A 264 -16.06 13.12 8.48
CA SER A 264 -15.03 12.46 7.69
C SER A 264 -15.60 11.57 6.59
N LEU A 265 -16.70 10.83 6.84
CA LEU A 265 -17.37 10.05 5.80
C LEU A 265 -17.96 10.93 4.68
N ARG A 266 -18.47 12.13 5.00
CA ARG A 266 -18.95 13.10 3.99
C ARG A 266 -17.79 13.65 3.16
N GLU A 267 -16.63 13.90 3.78
CA GLU A 267 -15.41 14.32 3.08
C GLU A 267 -14.87 13.22 2.16
N MET A 268 -14.85 11.95 2.61
CA MET A 268 -14.50 10.80 1.77
C MET A 268 -15.42 10.70 0.56
N THR A 269 -16.73 10.90 0.75
CA THR A 269 -17.70 10.89 -0.33
C THR A 269 -17.39 12.00 -1.35
N THR A 270 -17.06 13.20 -0.86
CA THR A 270 -16.68 14.34 -1.71
C THR A 270 -15.40 14.04 -2.49
N THR A 271 -14.41 13.44 -1.83
CA THR A 271 -13.14 13.01 -2.44
C THR A 271 -13.36 11.97 -3.52
N LEU A 272 -14.18 10.95 -3.26
CA LEU A 272 -14.52 9.94 -4.27
C LEU A 272 -15.17 10.57 -5.51
N MET A 273 -16.02 11.57 -5.34
CA MET A 273 -16.65 12.29 -6.45
C MET A 273 -15.66 13.09 -7.31
N ARG A 274 -14.46 13.39 -6.80
CA ARG A 274 -13.36 14.02 -7.56
C ARG A 274 -12.64 13.06 -8.51
N MET A 275 -12.98 11.77 -8.51
CA MET A 275 -12.47 10.82 -9.50
C MET A 275 -12.65 11.35 -10.94
N ARG A 276 -13.80 11.97 -11.21
CA ARG A 276 -14.16 12.54 -12.52
C ARG A 276 -13.36 13.78 -12.93
N ASP A 277 -12.59 14.39 -12.02
CA ASP A 277 -11.86 15.62 -12.29
C ASP A 277 -10.71 15.36 -13.30
N HIS A 278 -10.07 14.19 -13.20
CA HIS A 278 -8.91 13.83 -14.01
C HIS A 278 -8.96 12.40 -14.60
N LEU A 279 -10.07 11.67 -14.45
CA LEU A 279 -10.23 10.34 -15.04
C LEU A 279 -11.40 10.30 -16.02
N ASP A 280 -11.09 10.22 -17.31
CA ASP A 280 -12.10 9.96 -18.34
C ASP A 280 -12.53 8.48 -18.30
N PRO A 281 -13.84 8.16 -18.38
CA PRO A 281 -14.32 6.77 -18.34
C PRO A 281 -13.75 5.87 -19.45
N MET A 282 -13.51 6.41 -20.66
CA MET A 282 -12.91 5.64 -21.75
C MET A 282 -11.43 5.39 -21.52
N GLU A 283 -10.74 6.38 -20.95
CA GLU A 283 -9.35 6.23 -20.55
C GLU A 283 -9.18 5.17 -19.45
N PHE A 284 -10.06 5.15 -18.45
CA PHE A 284 -10.09 4.06 -17.47
C PHE A 284 -10.32 2.70 -18.14
N TYR A 285 -11.39 2.59 -18.95
CA TYR A 285 -11.83 1.31 -19.50
C TYR A 285 -10.83 0.71 -20.50
N HIS A 286 -10.24 1.52 -21.37
CA HIS A 286 -9.35 1.06 -22.44
C HIS A 286 -7.86 1.22 -22.09
N GLY A 287 -7.50 2.25 -21.32
CA GLY A 287 -6.10 2.59 -21.05
C GLY A 287 -5.56 2.00 -19.74
N MET A 288 -6.39 1.83 -18.72
CA MET A 288 -5.93 1.39 -17.38
C MET A 288 -6.35 -0.03 -17.04
N ARG A 289 -7.64 -0.33 -17.21
CA ARG A 289 -8.23 -1.62 -16.81
C ARG A 289 -7.50 -2.86 -17.33
N PRO A 290 -6.89 -2.88 -18.54
CA PRO A 290 -6.10 -4.03 -19.00
C PRO A 290 -4.86 -4.34 -18.14
N TYR A 291 -4.38 -3.39 -17.34
CA TYR A 291 -3.21 -3.53 -16.47
C TYR A 291 -3.57 -3.76 -14.99
N LEU A 292 -4.86 -3.67 -14.64
CA LEU A 292 -5.39 -3.88 -13.28
C LEU A 292 -5.91 -5.32 -13.11
#